data_AF-A0AAU1LFG4-F1
#
_entry.id   AF-A0AAU1LFG4-F1
#
_cell.length_a   1.000
_cell.length_b   1.000
_cell.length_c   1.000
_cell.angle_alpha   90.00
_cell.angle_beta   90.00
_cell.angle_gamma   90.00
#
_symmetry.space_group_name_H-M   'P 1'
#
loop_
_entity.id
_entity.type
_entity.pdbx_description
1 polymer ?
#
loop_
_entity_poly.entity_id
_entity_poly.type
_entity_poly.pdbx_seq_one_letter_code
_entity_poly.pdbx_strand_id
1 'polypeptide(L)'
;MVGTALVALAAATVGVIGTLLAPVLSQRVTARAQAEQFDRQQRTDHAVRLHERQIAEEERRRGCYVAANAAYRRHRVELMNFLWLVQKGEVTPEGRQAMEAARHAHHAAFAEAQMIASTAVMDELDAMTTALSELYGRTMRLEEGHPVPGGSFQEIHDELQELWSRGQDLRAVMRTDLGVDGGPLTRPAAHP
;
A
#
# COMPACT_ATOMS: atom_id res chain seq x y z
N MET A 1 -53.37 1.71 71.49
CA MET A 1 -53.83 1.15 70.19
C MET A 1 -53.57 2.07 69.00
N VAL A 2 -53.46 3.41 69.15
CA VAL A 2 -53.20 4.34 68.03
C VAL A 2 -51.75 4.26 67.49
N GLY A 3 -50.76 4.00 68.35
CA GLY A 3 -49.34 3.93 67.94
C GLY A 3 -48.95 2.73 67.08
N THR A 4 -49.56 1.56 67.30
CA THR A 4 -49.29 0.33 66.53
C THR A 4 -49.86 0.38 65.11
N ALA A 5 -51.02 1.02 64.92
CA ALA A 5 -51.62 1.20 63.60
C ALA A 5 -50.79 2.16 62.72
N LEU A 6 -50.24 3.23 63.31
CA LEU A 6 -49.34 4.16 62.62
C LEU A 6 -48.04 3.48 62.17
N VAL A 7 -47.45 2.63 63.01
CA VAL A 7 -46.24 1.86 62.65
C VAL A 7 -46.53 0.85 61.54
N ALA A 8 -47.67 0.15 61.58
CA ALA A 8 -48.07 -0.78 60.54
C ALA A 8 -48.35 -0.09 59.18
N LEU A 9 -49.02 1.06 59.21
CA LEU A 9 -49.26 1.88 58.02
C LEU A 9 -47.93 2.40 57.44
N ALA A 10 -47.02 2.89 58.29
CA ALA A 10 -45.69 3.33 57.86
C ALA A 10 -44.91 2.18 57.21
N ALA A 11 -44.88 0.99 57.83
CA ALA A 11 -44.20 -0.18 57.27
C ALA A 11 -44.80 -0.62 55.92
N ALA A 12 -46.13 -0.60 55.77
CA ALA A 12 -46.80 -0.93 54.51
C ALA A 12 -46.47 0.07 53.40
N THR A 13 -46.45 1.37 53.70
CA THR A 13 -46.10 2.40 52.71
C THR A 13 -44.65 2.28 52.24
N VAL A 14 -43.71 2.02 53.16
CA VAL A 14 -42.30 1.78 52.82
C VAL A 14 -42.14 0.53 51.95
N GLY A 15 -42.87 -0.55 52.26
CA GLY A 15 -42.90 -1.77 51.45
C GLY A 15 -43.37 -1.52 50.01
N VAL A 16 -44.50 -0.82 49.84
CA VAL A 16 -45.06 -0.49 48.52
C VAL A 16 -44.13 0.43 47.73
N ILE A 17 -43.56 1.45 48.36
CA ILE A 17 -42.59 2.36 47.73
C ILE A 17 -41.35 1.58 47.28
N GLY A 18 -40.83 0.68 48.12
CA GLY A 18 -39.70 -0.19 47.79
C GLY A 18 -39.98 -1.10 46.59
N THR A 19 -41.14 -1.74 46.55
CA THR A 19 -41.54 -2.64 45.45
C THR A 19 -41.78 -1.89 44.13
N LEU A 20 -42.25 -0.63 44.17
CA LEU A 20 -42.49 0.17 42.97
C LEU A 20 -41.20 0.86 42.45
N LEU A 21 -40.29 1.25 43.33
CA LEU A 21 -39.03 1.91 42.94
C LEU A 21 -37.93 0.92 42.53
N ALA A 22 -37.88 -0.27 43.12
CA ALA A 22 -36.84 -1.25 42.82
C ALA A 22 -36.78 -1.66 41.32
N PRO A 23 -37.90 -1.92 40.61
CA PRO A 23 -37.87 -2.23 39.19
C PRO A 23 -37.35 -1.07 38.33
N VAL A 24 -37.72 0.17 38.65
CA VAL A 24 -37.29 1.37 37.91
C VAL A 24 -35.79 1.61 38.08
N LEU A 25 -35.27 1.48 39.30
CA LEU A 25 -33.84 1.60 39.59
C LEU A 25 -33.05 0.49 38.90
N SER A 26 -33.54 -0.76 38.98
CA SER A 26 -32.93 -1.91 38.30
C SER A 26 -32.88 -1.72 36.78
N GLN A 27 -33.99 -1.30 36.17
CA GLN A 27 -34.05 -1.00 34.73
C GLN A 27 -33.07 0.11 34.32
N ARG A 28 -32.95 1.18 35.12
CA ARG A 28 -32.00 2.27 34.84
C ARG A 28 -30.55 1.84 34.93
N VAL A 29 -30.18 1.02 35.92
CA VAL A 29 -28.81 0.49 36.05
C VAL A 29 -28.49 -0.42 34.87
N THR A 30 -29.40 -1.32 34.51
CA THR A 30 -29.23 -2.22 33.36
C THR A 30 -29.12 -1.45 32.04
N ALA A 31 -29.97 -0.43 31.82
CA ALA A 31 -29.92 0.40 30.63
C ALA A 31 -28.59 1.17 30.51
N ARG A 32 -28.07 1.71 31.63
CA ARG A 32 -26.75 2.36 31.65
C ARG A 32 -25.62 1.38 31.35
N ALA A 33 -25.63 0.20 31.98
CA ALA A 33 -24.62 -0.83 31.74
C ALA A 33 -24.61 -1.30 30.28
N GLN A 34 -25.80 -1.46 29.67
CA GLN A 34 -25.95 -1.79 28.25
C GLN A 34 -25.43 -0.66 27.34
N ALA A 35 -25.74 0.59 27.64
CA ALA A 35 -25.24 1.74 26.89
C ALA A 35 -23.71 1.83 26.94
N GLU A 36 -23.10 1.67 28.12
CA GLU A 36 -21.65 1.64 28.25
C GLU A 36 -21.01 0.46 27.49
N GLN A 37 -21.64 -0.71 27.53
CA GLN A 37 -21.15 -1.88 26.79
C GLN A 37 -21.22 -1.65 25.28
N PHE A 38 -22.31 -1.06 24.79
CA PHE A 38 -22.46 -0.70 23.39
C PHE A 38 -21.43 0.35 22.95
N ASP A 39 -21.19 1.39 23.75
CA ASP A 39 -20.16 2.40 23.48
C ASP A 39 -18.76 1.79 23.43
N ARG A 40 -18.44 0.88 24.35
CA ARG A 40 -17.16 0.14 24.31
C ARG A 40 -17.04 -0.70 23.04
N GLN A 41 -18.11 -1.43 22.69
CA GLN A 41 -18.14 -2.23 21.47
C GLN A 41 -17.97 -1.38 20.21
N GLN A 42 -18.64 -0.23 20.14
CA GLN A 42 -18.48 0.69 19.01
C GLN A 42 -17.05 1.21 18.88
N ARG A 43 -16.39 1.54 20.01
CA ARG A 43 -15.00 1.99 20.02
C ARG A 43 -14.06 0.89 19.56
N THR A 44 -14.24 -0.34 20.05
CA THR A 44 -13.42 -1.49 19.62
C THR A 44 -13.64 -1.77 18.13
N ASP A 45 -14.88 -1.80 17.67
CA ASP A 45 -15.20 -2.05 16.27
C ASP A 45 -14.63 -0.95 15.36
N HIS A 46 -14.65 0.30 15.81
CA HIS A 46 -14.05 1.40 15.07
C HIS A 46 -12.53 1.28 14.99
N ALA A 47 -11.86 0.95 16.11
CA ALA A 47 -10.42 0.72 16.14
C ALA A 47 -10.01 -0.45 15.25
N VAL A 48 -10.77 -1.55 15.27
CA VAL A 48 -10.55 -2.72 14.40
C VAL A 48 -10.68 -2.31 12.94
N ARG A 49 -11.76 -1.61 12.55
CA ARG A 49 -11.96 -1.14 11.17
C ARG A 49 -10.84 -0.21 10.69
N LEU A 50 -10.35 0.67 11.56
CA LEU A 50 -9.23 1.56 11.22
C LEU A 50 -7.95 0.76 10.98
N HIS A 51 -7.65 -0.21 11.85
CA HIS A 51 -6.50 -1.07 11.71
C HIS A 51 -6.57 -1.95 10.45
N GLU A 52 -7.73 -2.54 10.15
CA GLU A 52 -7.96 -3.31 8.93
C GLU A 52 -7.77 -2.45 7.67
N ARG A 53 -8.23 -1.20 7.68
CA ARG A 53 -8.01 -0.26 6.58
C ARG A 53 -6.52 0.05 6.38
N GLN A 54 -5.78 0.26 7.46
CA GLN A 54 -4.33 0.51 7.38
C GLN A 54 -3.58 -0.68 6.77
N ILE A 55 -3.88 -1.90 7.24
CA ILE A 55 -3.29 -3.13 6.69
C ILE A 55 -3.64 -3.28 5.21
N ALA A 56 -4.90 -3.04 4.83
CA ALA A 56 -5.34 -3.13 3.45
C ALA A 56 -4.66 -2.10 2.54
N GLU A 57 -4.45 -0.88 3.02
CA GLU A 57 -3.72 0.17 2.30
C GLU A 57 -2.24 -0.17 2.12
N GLU A 58 -1.59 -0.70 3.16
CA GLU A 58 -0.20 -1.16 3.11
C GLU A 58 -0.01 -2.32 2.14
N GLU A 59 -0.86 -3.34 2.21
CA GLU A 59 -0.77 -4.50 1.32
C GLU A 59 -1.07 -4.10 -0.14
N ARG A 60 -1.99 -3.14 -0.35
CA ARG A 60 -2.24 -2.55 -1.68
C ARG A 60 -1.01 -1.83 -2.23
N ARG A 61 -0.34 -0.99 -1.43
CA ARG A 61 0.93 -0.34 -1.84
C ARG A 61 2.01 -1.38 -2.15
N ARG A 62 2.17 -2.38 -1.29
CA ARG A 62 3.13 -3.46 -1.47
C ARG A 62 2.90 -4.24 -2.76
N GLY A 63 1.65 -4.64 -3.02
CA GLY A 63 1.26 -5.34 -4.25
C GLY A 63 1.56 -4.51 -5.50
N CYS A 64 1.22 -3.21 -5.44
CA CYS A 64 1.51 -2.27 -6.51
C CYS A 64 3.03 -2.15 -6.80
N TYR A 65 3.86 -2.00 -5.77
CA TYR A 65 5.32 -1.89 -5.92
C TYR A 65 5.95 -3.17 -6.49
N VAL A 66 5.44 -4.34 -6.08
CA VAL A 66 5.85 -5.63 -6.65
C VAL A 66 5.51 -5.68 -8.14
N ALA A 67 4.28 -5.31 -8.52
CA ALA A 67 3.84 -5.32 -9.92
C ALA A 67 4.67 -4.36 -10.79
N ALA A 68 4.85 -3.11 -10.35
CA ALA A 68 5.62 -2.11 -11.08
C ALA A 68 7.09 -2.53 -11.27
N ASN A 69 7.75 -3.01 -10.20
CA ASN A 69 9.15 -3.43 -10.28
C ASN A 69 9.33 -4.69 -11.15
N ALA A 70 8.40 -5.65 -11.07
CA ALA A 70 8.43 -6.85 -11.90
C ALA A 70 8.23 -6.51 -13.39
N ALA A 71 7.26 -5.66 -13.70
CA ALA A 71 6.96 -5.24 -15.07
C ALA A 71 8.11 -4.43 -15.68
N TYR A 72 8.69 -3.49 -14.92
CA TYR A 72 9.89 -2.74 -15.33
C TYR A 72 11.06 -3.67 -15.67
N ARG A 73 11.39 -4.60 -14.75
CA ARG A 73 12.49 -5.57 -14.98
C ARG A 73 12.25 -6.41 -16.22
N ARG A 74 11.00 -6.88 -16.42
CA ARG A 74 10.63 -7.65 -17.59
C ARG A 74 10.79 -6.83 -18.85
N HIS A 75 10.32 -5.59 -18.89
CA HIS A 75 10.48 -4.73 -20.05
C HIS A 75 11.95 -4.49 -20.38
N ARG A 76 12.80 -4.20 -19.40
CA ARG A 76 14.25 -4.04 -19.59
C ARG A 76 14.90 -5.31 -20.17
N VAL A 77 14.54 -6.48 -19.65
CA VAL A 77 15.06 -7.77 -20.14
C VAL A 77 14.63 -8.02 -21.58
N GLU A 78 13.35 -7.84 -21.90
CA GLU A 78 12.89 -8.07 -23.28
C GLU A 78 13.43 -7.01 -24.25
N LEU A 79 13.67 -5.79 -23.81
CA LEU A 79 14.35 -4.77 -24.62
C LEU A 79 15.82 -5.15 -24.88
N MET A 80 16.53 -5.68 -23.89
CA MET A 80 17.89 -6.23 -24.06
C MET A 80 17.89 -7.42 -25.03
N ASN A 81 16.94 -8.35 -24.90
CA ASN A 81 16.82 -9.48 -25.81
C ASN A 81 16.56 -8.99 -27.25
N PHE A 82 15.64 -8.05 -27.41
CA PHE A 82 15.31 -7.47 -28.72
C PHE A 82 16.51 -6.74 -29.33
N LEU A 83 17.25 -5.95 -28.53
CA LEU A 83 18.48 -5.29 -28.97
C LEU A 83 19.52 -6.30 -29.52
N TRP A 84 19.66 -7.46 -28.89
CA TRP A 84 20.53 -8.52 -29.41
C TRP A 84 20.04 -9.13 -30.72
N LEU A 85 18.72 -9.25 -30.93
CA LEU A 85 18.15 -9.68 -32.22
C LEU A 85 18.45 -8.66 -33.31
N VAL A 86 18.31 -7.36 -32.99
CA VAL A 86 18.66 -6.25 -33.90
C VAL A 86 20.13 -6.34 -34.31
N GLN A 87 21.04 -6.49 -33.36
CA GLN A 87 22.48 -6.59 -33.63
C GLN A 87 22.86 -7.76 -34.54
N LYS A 88 22.13 -8.87 -34.45
CA LYS A 88 22.37 -10.05 -35.29
C LYS A 88 21.66 -10.00 -36.64
N GLY A 89 20.75 -9.04 -36.85
CA GLY A 89 19.86 -9.03 -38.01
C GLY A 89 18.83 -10.16 -37.98
N GLU A 90 18.47 -10.66 -36.79
CA GLU A 90 17.61 -11.83 -36.55
C GLU A 90 16.25 -11.43 -35.94
N VAL A 91 15.76 -10.22 -36.22
CA VAL A 91 14.49 -9.74 -35.67
C VAL A 91 13.33 -10.60 -36.19
N THR A 92 12.63 -11.26 -35.26
CA THR A 92 11.43 -12.07 -35.55
C THR A 92 10.15 -11.38 -35.09
N PRO A 93 8.98 -11.73 -35.67
CA PRO A 93 7.68 -11.27 -35.18
C PRO A 93 7.46 -11.60 -33.70
N GLU A 94 7.88 -12.78 -33.26
CA GLU A 94 7.75 -13.25 -31.88
C GLU A 94 8.64 -12.44 -30.92
N GLY A 95 9.88 -12.14 -31.31
CA GLY A 95 10.80 -11.31 -30.52
C GLY A 95 10.26 -9.89 -30.36
N ARG A 96 9.73 -9.31 -31.45
CA ARG A 96 9.06 -7.99 -31.40
C ARG A 96 7.82 -8.03 -30.49
N GLN A 97 6.98 -9.05 -30.63
CA GLN A 97 5.77 -9.20 -29.82
C GLN A 97 6.09 -9.35 -28.34
N ALA A 98 7.11 -10.13 -27.98
CA ALA A 98 7.52 -10.31 -26.59
C ALA A 98 7.97 -8.99 -25.95
N MET A 99 8.76 -8.21 -26.68
CA MET A 99 9.22 -6.88 -26.26
C MET A 99 8.06 -5.89 -26.10
N GLU A 100 7.16 -5.79 -27.08
CA GLU A 100 6.00 -4.89 -27.00
C GLU A 100 5.02 -5.31 -25.89
N ALA A 101 4.78 -6.61 -25.72
CA ALA A 101 3.94 -7.12 -24.63
C ALA A 101 4.52 -6.76 -23.26
N ALA A 102 5.84 -6.84 -23.08
CA ALA A 102 6.51 -6.43 -21.85
C ALA A 102 6.42 -4.91 -21.63
N ARG A 103 6.57 -4.10 -22.69
CA ARG A 103 6.40 -2.64 -22.62
C ARG A 103 4.99 -2.26 -22.22
N HIS A 104 3.97 -2.88 -22.82
CA HIS A 104 2.57 -2.64 -22.46
C HIS A 104 2.26 -3.05 -21.01
N ALA A 105 2.77 -4.20 -20.56
CA ALA A 105 2.63 -4.62 -19.17
C ALA A 105 3.29 -3.63 -18.20
N HIS A 106 4.47 -3.10 -18.55
CA HIS A 106 5.14 -2.04 -17.77
C HIS A 106 4.28 -0.78 -17.69
N HIS A 107 3.76 -0.27 -18.80
CA HIS A 107 2.91 0.92 -18.81
C HIS A 107 1.62 0.73 -18.00
N ALA A 108 1.01 -0.46 -18.05
CA ALA A 108 -0.18 -0.77 -17.27
C ALA A 108 0.12 -0.77 -15.76
N ALA A 109 1.21 -1.42 -15.34
CA ALA A 109 1.63 -1.44 -13.94
C ALA A 109 2.05 -0.06 -13.43
N PHE A 110 2.67 0.75 -14.29
CA PHE A 110 3.03 2.13 -14.00
C PHE A 110 1.79 3.02 -13.82
N ALA A 111 0.77 2.90 -14.68
CA ALA A 111 -0.50 3.62 -14.52
C ALA A 111 -1.23 3.24 -13.22
N GLU A 112 -1.15 1.97 -12.81
CA GLU A 112 -1.65 1.56 -11.49
C GLU A 112 -0.83 2.22 -10.37
N ALA A 113 0.49 2.24 -10.48
CA ALA A 113 1.37 2.88 -9.49
C ALA A 113 1.09 4.37 -9.30
N GLN A 114 0.76 5.11 -10.36
CA GLN A 114 0.37 6.53 -10.28
C GLN A 114 -0.79 6.79 -9.31
N MET A 115 -1.68 5.81 -9.10
CA MET A 115 -2.86 5.97 -8.24
C MET A 115 -2.58 5.60 -6.77
N ILE A 116 -1.42 4.99 -6.48
CA ILE A 116 -1.18 4.27 -5.22
C ILE A 116 0.12 4.70 -4.55
N ALA A 117 1.17 4.90 -5.35
CA ALA A 117 2.51 5.19 -4.89
C ALA A 117 2.61 6.58 -4.27
N SER A 118 3.54 6.74 -3.33
CA SER A 118 3.91 8.06 -2.82
C SER A 118 4.68 8.86 -3.88
N THR A 119 4.73 10.18 -3.70
CA THR A 119 5.48 11.08 -4.58
C THR A 119 6.95 10.66 -4.72
N ALA A 120 7.60 10.28 -3.61
CA ALA A 120 9.00 9.86 -3.65
C ALA A 120 9.22 8.59 -4.50
N VAL A 121 8.31 7.62 -4.43
CA VAL A 121 8.37 6.42 -5.27
C VAL A 121 8.07 6.76 -6.73
N MET A 122 7.11 7.66 -6.97
CA MET A 122 6.76 8.10 -8.33
C MET A 122 7.90 8.84 -9.02
N ASP A 123 8.62 9.73 -8.33
CA ASP A 123 9.75 10.46 -8.91
C ASP A 123 10.81 9.51 -9.47
N GLU A 124 11.13 8.43 -8.74
CA GLU A 124 12.10 7.44 -9.19
C GLU A 124 11.52 6.54 -10.30
N LEU A 125 10.24 6.13 -10.21
CA LEU A 125 9.57 5.37 -11.27
C LEU A 125 9.50 6.15 -12.59
N ASP A 126 9.23 7.44 -12.54
CA ASP A 126 9.18 8.34 -13.69
C ASP A 126 10.55 8.45 -14.35
N ALA A 127 11.60 8.66 -13.55
CA ALA A 127 12.97 8.73 -14.04
C ALA A 127 13.40 7.43 -14.75
N MET A 128 13.11 6.28 -14.16
CA MET A 128 13.42 4.98 -14.75
C MET A 128 12.59 4.67 -16.00
N THR A 129 11.29 5.03 -15.99
CA THR A 129 10.38 4.82 -17.13
C THR A 129 10.76 5.70 -18.32
N THR A 130 11.16 6.95 -18.06
CA THR A 130 11.66 7.87 -19.08
C THR A 130 12.92 7.33 -19.73
N ALA A 131 13.92 6.93 -18.94
CA ALA A 131 15.16 6.36 -19.45
C ALA A 131 14.91 5.09 -20.29
N LEU A 132 14.02 4.21 -19.84
CA LEU A 132 13.70 2.98 -20.59
C LEU A 132 12.95 3.28 -21.90
N SER A 133 12.10 4.30 -21.92
CA SER A 133 11.39 4.77 -23.12
C SER A 133 12.35 5.37 -24.16
N GLU A 134 13.37 6.10 -23.71
CA GLU A 134 14.42 6.64 -24.57
C GLU A 134 15.27 5.52 -25.19
N LEU A 135 15.64 4.51 -24.40
CA LEU A 135 16.37 3.33 -24.89
C LEU A 135 15.54 2.50 -25.87
N TYR A 136 14.23 2.37 -25.63
CA TYR A 136 13.31 1.77 -26.59
C TYR A 136 13.34 2.54 -27.92
N GLY A 137 13.18 3.87 -27.87
CA GLY A 137 13.21 4.71 -29.07
C GLY A 137 14.52 4.60 -29.85
N ARG A 138 15.66 4.54 -29.17
CA ARG A 138 16.98 4.33 -29.79
C ARG A 138 17.12 2.94 -30.40
N THR A 139 16.64 1.90 -29.71
CA THR A 139 16.65 0.52 -30.22
C THR A 139 15.82 0.38 -31.50
N MET A 140 14.64 1.00 -31.54
CA MET A 140 13.78 0.99 -32.74
C MET A 140 14.45 1.69 -33.92
N ARG A 141 15.06 2.86 -33.69
CA ARG A 141 15.80 3.58 -34.75
C ARG A 141 17.03 2.81 -35.24
N LEU A 142 17.72 2.09 -34.34
CA LEU A 142 18.82 1.20 -34.71
C LEU A 142 18.33 0.06 -35.61
N GLU A 143 17.19 -0.55 -35.26
CA GLU A 143 16.56 -1.62 -36.05
C GLU A 143 16.15 -1.17 -37.44
N GLU A 144 15.63 0.06 -37.56
CA GLU A 144 15.28 0.69 -38.84
C GLU A 144 16.52 1.09 -39.69
N GLY A 145 17.74 0.95 -39.17
CA GLY A 145 18.97 1.36 -39.85
C GLY A 145 19.22 2.87 -39.81
N HIS A 146 18.63 3.57 -38.84
CA HIS A 146 18.71 5.02 -38.65
C HIS A 146 19.21 5.41 -37.25
N PRO A 147 20.37 4.89 -36.78
CA PRO A 147 20.85 5.17 -35.44
C PRO A 147 21.08 6.67 -35.22
N VAL A 148 20.63 7.16 -34.07
CA VAL A 148 20.90 8.53 -33.58
C VAL A 148 22.22 8.55 -32.82
N PRO A 149 22.81 9.74 -32.54
CA PRO A 149 23.93 9.84 -31.61
C PRO A 149 23.58 9.18 -30.26
N GLY A 150 24.49 8.37 -29.70
CA GLY A 150 24.20 7.56 -28.51
C GLY A 150 23.33 6.32 -28.78
N GLY A 151 23.02 6.02 -30.05
CA GLY A 151 22.11 4.97 -30.48
C GLY A 151 22.79 3.74 -31.08
N SER A 152 24.12 3.59 -30.91
CA SER A 152 24.79 2.35 -31.30
C SER A 152 24.38 1.19 -30.37
N PHE A 153 24.58 -0.05 -30.83
CA PHE A 153 24.32 -1.23 -30.02
C PHE A 153 25.04 -1.17 -28.66
N GLN A 154 26.34 -0.82 -28.66
CA GLN A 154 27.15 -0.80 -27.45
C GLN A 154 26.66 0.24 -26.44
N GLU A 155 26.32 1.45 -26.91
CA GLU A 155 25.81 2.52 -26.04
C GLU A 155 24.47 2.14 -25.40
N ILE A 156 23.51 1.65 -26.20
CA ILE A 156 22.20 1.21 -25.68
C ILE A 156 22.37 0.02 -24.72
N HIS A 157 23.25 -0.93 -25.06
CA HIS A 157 23.55 -2.10 -24.21
C HIS A 157 24.07 -1.66 -22.84
N ASP A 158 25.07 -0.78 -22.81
CA ASP A 158 25.73 -0.36 -21.57
C ASP A 158 24.76 0.44 -20.69
N GLU A 159 23.93 1.31 -21.27
CA GLU A 159 22.90 2.03 -20.52
C GLU A 159 21.79 1.10 -19.97
N LEU A 160 21.37 0.08 -20.73
CA LEU A 160 20.44 -0.93 -20.21
C LEU A 160 21.05 -1.75 -19.06
N GLN A 161 22.37 -1.94 -19.04
CA GLN A 161 23.08 -2.54 -17.90
C GLN A 161 23.12 -1.58 -16.72
N GLU A 162 23.39 -0.29 -16.94
CA GLU A 162 23.40 0.72 -15.87
C GLU A 162 22.02 0.86 -15.19
N LEU A 163 20.95 0.79 -15.96
CA LEU A 163 19.57 0.80 -15.44
C LEU A 163 19.26 -0.35 -14.47
N TRP A 164 20.01 -1.45 -14.53
CA TRP A 164 19.90 -2.51 -13.52
C TRP A 164 20.39 -2.03 -12.15
N SER A 165 21.53 -1.33 -12.12
CA SER A 165 22.14 -0.79 -10.91
C SER A 165 21.23 0.28 -10.28
N ARG A 166 20.68 1.19 -11.09
CA ARG A 166 19.69 2.19 -10.64
C ARG A 166 18.41 1.57 -10.07
N GLY A 167 18.06 0.36 -10.49
CA GLY A 167 16.93 -0.39 -9.90
C GLY A 167 17.11 -0.74 -8.42
N GLN A 168 18.31 -0.57 -7.85
CA GLN A 168 18.56 -0.68 -6.42
C GLN A 168 18.02 0.54 -5.64
N ASP A 169 18.13 1.73 -6.22
CA ASP A 169 17.67 2.98 -5.61
C ASP A 169 16.14 3.00 -5.52
N LEU A 170 15.45 2.63 -6.59
CA LEU A 170 13.99 2.45 -6.58
C LEU A 170 13.54 1.47 -5.49
N ARG A 171 14.27 0.37 -5.31
CA ARG A 171 13.95 -0.61 -4.27
C ARG A 171 14.14 0.00 -2.87
N ALA A 172 15.17 0.80 -2.65
CA ALA A 172 15.40 1.46 -1.36
C ALA A 172 14.28 2.47 -1.04
N VAL A 173 13.85 3.26 -2.03
CA VAL A 173 12.73 4.21 -1.87
C VAL A 173 11.43 3.47 -1.57
N MET A 174 11.10 2.41 -2.32
CA MET A 174 9.91 1.58 -2.06
C MET A 174 9.92 0.94 -0.67
N ARG A 175 11.09 0.46 -0.19
CA ARG A 175 11.21 -0.14 1.15
C ARG A 175 11.08 0.89 2.27
N THR A 176 11.61 2.08 2.06
CA THR A 176 11.43 3.20 2.98
C THR A 176 9.97 3.61 3.06
N ASP A 177 9.29 3.71 1.90
CA ASP A 177 7.86 4.03 1.83
C ASP A 177 6.97 2.99 2.52
N LEU A 178 7.34 1.70 2.43
CA LEU A 178 6.67 0.61 3.15
C LEU A 178 7.07 0.51 4.63
N GLY A 179 7.92 1.42 5.15
CA GLY A 179 8.38 1.41 6.54
C GLY A 179 9.33 0.26 6.90
N VAL A 180 9.88 -0.45 5.91
CA VAL A 180 10.77 -1.60 6.14
C VAL A 180 12.16 -1.17 6.61
N ASP A 181 12.67 -0.07 6.05
CA ASP A 181 13.98 0.49 6.40
C ASP A 181 13.91 1.61 7.46
N GLY A 182 12.69 1.93 7.94
CA GLY A 182 12.41 2.89 9.01
C GLY A 182 11.99 2.22 10.32
N GLY A 183 12.91 1.53 11.00
CA GLY A 183 12.70 1.10 12.39
C GLY A 183 12.65 2.29 13.36
N PRO A 184 12.08 2.15 14.59
CA PRO A 184 11.77 3.28 15.45
C PRO A 184 13.03 4.08 15.83
N LEU A 185 12.99 5.39 15.60
CA LEU A 185 13.95 6.31 16.16
C LEU A 185 13.86 6.27 17.70
N THR A 186 15.04 6.23 18.34
CA THR A 186 15.35 6.41 19.77
C THR A 186 15.08 5.27 20.76
N ARG A 187 16.14 4.50 21.06
CA ARG A 187 16.38 3.92 22.39
C ARG A 187 16.58 5.09 23.38
N PRO A 188 15.93 5.11 24.56
CA PRO A 188 16.11 6.19 25.52
C PRO A 188 17.58 6.25 25.96
N ALA A 189 18.13 7.47 25.97
CA ALA A 189 19.46 7.73 26.47
C ALA A 189 19.56 7.26 27.92
N ALA A 190 20.57 6.43 28.20
CA ALA A 190 21.02 6.22 29.56
C ALA A 190 21.52 7.56 30.10
N HIS A 191 20.81 8.10 31.08
CA HIS A 191 21.26 9.23 31.90
C HIS A 191 22.26 8.73 32.98
N PRO A 192 23.12 9.63 33.48
CA PRO A 192 24.52 9.36 33.85
C PRO A 192 24.73 8.46 35.07
#